data_AF-A0A8T3VWJ9-F1
#
_entry.id   AF-A0A8T3VWJ9-F1
#
_cell.length_a   1.000
_cell.length_b   1.000
_cell.length_c   1.000
_cell.angle_alpha   90.00
_cell.angle_beta   90.00
_cell.angle_gamma   90.00
#
_symmetry.space_group_name_H-M   'P 1'
#
loop_
_entity.id
_entity.type
_entity.pdbx_description
1 polymer ?
#
loop_
_entity_poly.entity_id
_entity_poly.type
_entity_poly.pdbx_seq_one_letter_code
_entity_poly.pdbx_strand_id
1 'polypeptide(L)'
;MPYADRVKELDNFVDEAELIEHFHLDSDDPEVLDKGLKDMWQRVGMLENGAANAAKNGNTREKVELEAEVRALSKLRAQTLQKIEKLKKSQ
;
A
#
# COMPACT_ATOMS: atom_id res chain seq x y z
N MET A 1 9.07 24.81 -2.27
CA MET A 1 9.60 23.45 -2.07
C MET A 1 9.40 22.65 -3.34
N PRO A 2 10.47 22.08 -3.92
CA PRO A 2 10.40 21.17 -5.06
C PRO A 2 9.52 19.95 -4.78
N TYR A 3 8.89 19.40 -5.82
CA TYR A 3 8.01 18.22 -5.73
C TYR A 3 8.71 17.00 -5.13
N ALA A 4 10.00 16.80 -5.41
CA ALA A 4 10.80 15.68 -4.92
C ALA A 4 11.00 15.67 -3.39
N ASP A 5 11.12 16.85 -2.76
CA ASP A 5 11.27 16.96 -1.30
C ASP A 5 9.97 16.59 -0.58
N ARG A 6 8.82 16.94 -1.18
CA ARG A 6 7.50 16.52 -0.70
C ARG A 6 7.31 15.01 -0.79
N VAL A 7 7.86 14.34 -1.82
CA VAL A 7 7.77 12.88 -1.96
C VAL A 7 8.57 12.14 -0.89
N LYS A 8 9.75 12.65 -0.49
CA LYS A 8 10.52 12.05 0.62
C LYS A 8 9.86 12.24 1.99
N GLU A 9 9.18 13.37 2.21
CA GLU A 9 8.35 13.54 3.41
C GLU A 9 7.16 12.58 3.42
N LEU A 10 6.70 12.14 2.24
CA LEU A 10 5.55 11.24 2.13
C LEU A 10 5.85 9.82 2.60
N ASP A 11 7.10 9.38 2.43
CA ASP A 11 7.56 8.08 2.91
C ASP A 11 7.56 7.99 4.46
N ASN A 12 7.44 9.11 5.19
CA ASN A 12 7.33 9.11 6.66
C ASN A 12 5.89 8.96 7.19
N PHE A 13 4.86 9.07 6.35
CA PHE A 13 3.47 8.97 6.82
C PHE A 13 2.97 7.53 6.95
N VAL A 14 3.67 6.58 6.32
CA VAL A 14 3.20 5.21 6.19
C VAL A 14 4.18 4.28 6.88
N ASP A 15 3.69 3.55 7.88
CA ASP A 15 4.44 2.45 8.48
C ASP A 15 4.27 1.19 7.61
N GLU A 16 5.24 0.94 6.72
CA GLU A 16 5.24 -0.25 5.87
C GLU A 16 5.27 -1.56 6.70
N ALA A 17 5.86 -1.55 7.91
CA ALA A 17 5.94 -2.74 8.74
C ALA A 17 4.56 -3.11 9.32
N GLU A 18 3.80 -2.10 9.78
CA GLU A 18 2.43 -2.29 10.23
C GLU A 18 1.53 -2.82 9.09
N LEU A 19 1.71 -2.29 7.86
CA LEU A 19 0.97 -2.79 6.69
C LEU A 19 1.31 -4.24 6.35
N ILE A 20 2.58 -4.63 6.45
CA ILE A 20 3.01 -6.02 6.24
C ILE A 20 2.35 -6.96 7.25
N GLU A 21 2.36 -6.60 8.54
CA GLU A 21 1.72 -7.39 9.59
C GLU A 21 0.22 -7.47 9.40
N HIS A 22 -0.44 -6.33 9.13
CA HIS A 22 -1.88 -6.24 8.94
C HIS A 22 -2.40 -7.12 7.80
N PHE A 23 -1.65 -7.20 6.69
CA PHE A 23 -2.00 -8.01 5.52
C PHE A 23 -1.32 -9.39 5.50
N HIS A 24 -0.59 -9.76 6.55
CA HIS A 24 0.14 -11.02 6.65
C HIS A 24 1.09 -11.27 5.46
N LEU A 25 1.76 -10.21 4.97
CA LEU A 25 2.63 -10.28 3.77
C LEU A 25 3.99 -10.93 4.06
N ASP A 26 4.30 -11.15 5.33
CA ASP A 26 5.46 -11.89 5.82
C ASP A 26 5.27 -13.41 5.77
N SER A 27 4.03 -13.90 5.62
CA SER A 27 3.70 -15.33 5.52
C SER A 27 4.42 -16.04 4.36
N ASP A 28 4.81 -17.30 4.56
CA ASP A 28 5.34 -18.18 3.51
C ASP A 28 4.28 -19.09 2.87
N ASP A 29 3.02 -18.93 3.27
CA ASP A 29 1.87 -19.62 2.68
C ASP A 29 1.29 -18.79 1.51
N PRO A 30 1.34 -19.29 0.25
CA PRO A 30 0.78 -18.60 -0.91
C PRO A 30 -0.70 -18.26 -0.78
N GLU A 31 -1.51 -19.08 -0.10
CA GLU A 31 -2.95 -18.82 0.07
C GLU A 31 -3.20 -17.64 1.02
N VAL A 32 -2.41 -17.55 2.10
CA VAL A 32 -2.45 -16.40 3.02
C VAL A 32 -2.03 -15.12 2.30
N LEU A 33 -0.95 -15.18 1.51
CA LEU A 33 -0.50 -14.03 0.71
C LEU A 33 -1.54 -13.61 -0.34
N ASP A 34 -2.16 -14.56 -1.04
CA ASP A 34 -3.23 -14.28 -2.03
C ASP A 34 -4.46 -13.64 -1.37
N LYS A 35 -4.79 -14.02 -0.11
CA LYS A 35 -5.85 -13.37 0.66
C LYS A 35 -5.44 -11.95 1.08
N GLY A 36 -4.24 -11.77 1.63
CA GLY A 36 -3.70 -10.46 2.01
C GLY A 36 -3.68 -9.47 0.83
N LEU A 37 -3.33 -9.95 -0.38
CA LEU A 37 -3.39 -9.16 -1.61
C LEU A 37 -4.81 -8.68 -1.97
N LYS A 38 -5.84 -9.51 -1.75
CA LYS A 38 -7.24 -9.13 -2.02
C LYS A 38 -7.72 -8.06 -1.04
N ASP A 39 -7.44 -8.26 0.24
CA ASP A 39 -7.82 -7.31 1.31
C ASP A 39 -7.11 -5.97 1.11
N MET A 40 -5.82 -6.00 0.76
CA MET A 40 -5.04 -4.81 0.39
C MET A 40 -5.64 -4.07 -0.80
N TRP A 41 -6.10 -4.78 -1.83
CA TRP A 41 -6.71 -4.14 -3.01
C TRP A 41 -8.05 -3.45 -2.68
N GLN A 42 -8.84 -4.02 -1.77
CA GLN A 42 -10.04 -3.36 -1.27
C GLN A 42 -9.68 -2.07 -0.53
N ARG A 43 -8.62 -2.10 0.30
CA ARG A 43 -8.13 -0.90 1.00
C ARG A 43 -7.68 0.19 0.04
N VAL A 44 -6.93 -0.15 -1.01
CA VAL A 44 -6.54 0.81 -2.06
C VAL A 44 -7.76 1.52 -2.64
N GLY A 45 -8.81 0.79 -3.02
CA GLY A 45 -10.03 1.39 -3.56
C GLY A 45 -10.73 2.34 -2.56
N MET A 46 -10.68 2.04 -1.26
CA MET A 46 -11.21 2.94 -0.22
C MET A 46 -10.36 4.21 -0.08
N LEU A 47 -9.03 4.08 -0.08
CA LEU A 47 -8.10 5.19 0.05
C LEU A 47 -8.16 6.13 -1.16
N GLU A 48 -8.26 5.61 -2.39
CA GLU A 48 -8.40 6.40 -3.61
C GLU A 48 -9.70 7.22 -3.60
N ASN A 49 -10.81 6.62 -3.18
CA ASN A 49 -12.07 7.33 -2.99
C ASN A 49 -11.97 8.41 -1.90
N GLY A 50 -11.29 8.10 -0.79
CA GLY A 50 -10.99 9.05 0.29
C GLY A 50 -10.17 10.24 -0.23
N ALA A 51 -9.10 9.98 -0.99
CA ALA A 51 -8.24 11.00 -1.55
C ALA A 51 -9.00 11.92 -2.53
N ALA A 52 -9.88 11.34 -3.35
CA ALA A 52 -10.76 12.11 -4.23
C ALA A 52 -11.72 13.02 -3.46
N ASN A 53 -12.26 12.55 -2.33
CA ASN A 53 -13.13 13.35 -1.47
C ASN A 53 -12.36 14.44 -0.72
N ALA A 54 -11.17 14.14 -0.18
CA ALA A 54 -10.29 15.11 0.44
C ALA A 54 -9.89 16.22 -0.55
N ALA A 55 -9.63 15.87 -1.81
CA ALA A 55 -9.37 16.82 -2.89
C ALA A 55 -10.56 17.79 -3.11
N LYS A 56 -11.80 17.26 -3.16
CA LYS A 56 -13.02 18.07 -3.33
C LYS A 56 -13.25 19.04 -2.17
N ASN A 57 -12.86 18.64 -0.96
CA ASN A 57 -12.99 19.45 0.25
C ASN A 57 -11.83 20.43 0.45
N GLY A 58 -10.85 20.47 -0.45
CA GLY A 58 -9.65 21.30 -0.33
C GLY A 58 -8.66 20.83 0.75
N ASN A 59 -8.84 19.64 1.33
CA ASN A 59 -7.93 19.08 2.33
C ASN A 59 -6.72 18.43 1.63
N THR A 60 -5.76 19.28 1.27
CA THR A 60 -4.55 18.86 0.54
C THR A 60 -3.70 17.89 1.36
N ARG A 61 -3.66 18.05 2.68
CA ARG A 61 -2.85 17.19 3.56
C ARG A 61 -3.40 15.77 3.61
N GLU A 62 -4.69 15.63 3.92
CA GLU A 62 -5.36 14.32 3.97
C GLU A 62 -5.28 13.60 2.63
N LYS A 63 -5.52 14.30 1.52
CA LYS A 63 -5.35 13.73 0.18
C LYS A 63 -3.95 13.12 0.00
N VAL A 64 -2.94 13.88 0.39
CA VAL A 64 -1.53 13.52 0.20
C VAL A 64 -1.12 12.34 1.09
N GLU A 65 -1.63 12.27 2.32
CA GLU A 65 -1.45 11.13 3.24
C GLU A 65 -2.08 9.85 2.68
N LEU A 66 -3.33 9.93 2.19
CA LEU A 66 -4.03 8.79 1.57
C LEU A 66 -3.32 8.31 0.30
N GLU A 67 -2.86 9.23 -0.56
CA GLU A 67 -2.08 8.89 -1.76
C GLU A 67 -0.71 8.27 -1.42
N ALA A 68 -0.11 8.63 -0.28
CA ALA A 68 1.13 7.99 0.19
C ALA A 68 0.88 6.53 0.55
N GLU A 69 -0.19 6.24 1.28
CA GLU A 69 -0.55 4.87 1.63
C GLU A 69 -0.87 4.02 0.39
N VAL A 70 -1.60 4.57 -0.59
CA VAL A 70 -1.84 3.89 -1.88
C VAL A 70 -0.54 3.51 -2.60
N ARG A 71 0.47 4.40 -2.59
CA ARG A 71 1.78 4.11 -3.18
C ARG A 71 2.51 2.99 -2.42
N ALA A 72 2.48 3.01 -1.09
CA ALA A 72 3.08 1.98 -0.26
C ALA A 72 2.42 0.60 -0.51
N LEU A 73 1.08 0.53 -0.51
CA LEU A 73 0.34 -0.70 -0.82
C LEU A 73 0.63 -1.22 -2.23
N SER A 74 0.79 -0.32 -3.21
CA SER A 74 1.15 -0.71 -4.59
C SER A 74 2.54 -1.34 -4.68
N LYS A 75 3.52 -0.81 -3.92
CA LYS A 75 4.87 -1.37 -3.80
C LYS A 75 4.84 -2.73 -3.11
N LEU A 76 4.15 -2.84 -1.97
CA LEU A 76 4.01 -4.09 -1.23
C LEU A 76 3.34 -5.17 -2.08
N ARG A 77 2.28 -4.83 -2.82
CA ARG A 77 1.63 -5.75 -3.77
C ARG A 77 2.62 -6.33 -4.79
N ALA A 78 3.45 -5.49 -5.41
CA ALA A 78 4.43 -5.96 -6.37
C ALA A 78 5.45 -6.93 -5.73
N GLN A 79 5.91 -6.63 -4.52
CA GLN A 79 6.82 -7.50 -3.76
C GLN A 79 6.17 -8.83 -3.39
N THR A 80 4.93 -8.80 -2.90
CA THR A 80 4.18 -10.01 -2.52
C THR A 80 3.90 -10.89 -3.73
N LEU A 81 3.52 -10.34 -4.88
CA LEU A 81 3.33 -11.11 -6.11
C LEU A 81 4.63 -11.83 -6.53
N GLN A 82 5.78 -11.15 -6.43
CA GLN A 82 7.08 -11.78 -6.67
C GLN A 82 7.40 -12.88 -5.65
N LYS A 83 7.03 -12.69 -4.37
CA LYS A 83 7.20 -13.70 -3.32
C LYS A 83 6.36 -14.95 -3.64
N ILE A 84 5.09 -14.78 -3.97
CA ILE A 84 4.18 -15.88 -4.35
C ILE A 84 4.73 -16.67 -5.53
N GLU A 85 5.23 -15.98 -6.57
CA GLU A 85 5.80 -16.64 -7.74
C GLU A 85 7.03 -17.50 -7.36
N LYS A 86 7.90 -17.00 -6.48
CA LYS A 86 9.08 -17.74 -5.99
C LYS A 86 8.68 -18.96 -5.15
N LEU A 87 7.68 -18.82 -4.27
CA LEU A 87 7.18 -19.92 -3.45
C LEU A 87 6.58 -21.03 -4.33
N LYS A 88 5.75 -20.68 -5.32
CA LYS A 88 5.15 -21.63 -6.27
C LYS A 88 6.17 -22.36 -7.15
N LYS A 89 7.31 -21.72 -7.45
CA LYS A 89 8.42 -22.35 -8.22
C LYS A 89 9.30 -23.29 -7.39
N SER A 90 9.24 -23.19 -6.07
CA SER A 90 10.09 -23.94 -5.14
C SER A 90 9.39 -25.17 -4.54
N GLN A 91 8.14 -25.42 -4.94
CA GLN A 91 7.31 -26.59 -4.60
C GLN A 91 7.30 -27.56 -5.78
#